data_AF-A0A0A0DIW7-F1
#
_entry.id   AF-A0A0A0DIW7-F1
#
_cell.length_a   1.000
_cell.length_b   1.000
_cell.length_c   1.000
_cell.angle_alpha   90.00
_cell.angle_beta   90.00
_cell.angle_gamma   90.00
#
_symmetry.space_group_name_H-M   'P 1'
#
loop_
_entity.id
_entity.type
_entity.pdbx_description
1 polymer ?
#
loop_
_entity_poly.entity_id
_entity_poly.type
_entity_poly.pdbx_seq_one_letter_code
_entity_poly.pdbx_strand_id
1 'polypeptide(L)'
;MLLTGEVSFKNINFIFILENGILKLISDKEKREEIRLEWFAKKLGKGAYAFPGEPIYLPDDYLIGFCNEHNKNIFFIPDKTSRLSENNGIILMKINSYFLSYSSTPKISRMEINSKEIDYIHSINNSFEFSNNVDEEHRGIVNLKTRDFDSTTTKKQSFHVDGKEVQVSFGISRIVNFSIDTPPLVLKSAMIFNFEETEDYFFISRLERIAKEFIQFLCFRKNIKINTVSLLQKKY
;
A
#
# COMPACT_ATOMS: atom_id res chain seq x y z
N MET A 1 -1.12 -11.36 7.04
CA MET A 1 -0.34 -11.79 5.86
C MET A 1 1.10 -11.87 6.31
N LEU A 2 1.75 -12.99 6.05
CA LEU A 2 3.17 -13.22 6.34
C LEU A 2 3.94 -12.93 5.05
N LEU A 3 4.93 -12.05 5.10
CA LEU A 3 5.82 -11.78 3.97
C LEU A 3 7.27 -11.99 4.40
N THR A 4 8.08 -12.50 3.49
CA THR A 4 9.49 -12.82 3.73
C THR A 4 10.34 -12.43 2.54
N GLY A 5 11.65 -12.32 2.77
CA GLY A 5 12.57 -11.97 1.72
C GLY A 5 13.86 -11.40 2.26
N GLU A 6 14.53 -10.61 1.43
CA GLU A 6 15.86 -10.09 1.73
C GLU A 6 15.83 -8.57 1.81
N VAL A 7 16.65 -8.01 2.69
CA VAL A 7 16.77 -6.57 2.87
C VAL A 7 18.15 -6.21 3.39
N SER A 8 18.73 -5.14 2.86
CA SER A 8 20.01 -4.62 3.34
C SER A 8 19.76 -3.43 4.26
N PHE A 9 20.36 -3.46 5.45
CA PHE A 9 20.29 -2.37 6.42
C PHE A 9 21.66 -2.16 7.07
N LYS A 10 22.16 -0.92 7.08
CA LYS A 10 23.52 -0.57 7.54
C LYS A 10 24.61 -1.50 6.98
N ASN A 11 24.57 -1.78 5.67
CA ASN A 11 25.50 -2.67 4.95
C ASN A 11 25.53 -4.14 5.44
N ILE A 12 24.50 -4.58 6.18
CA ILE A 12 24.29 -5.98 6.53
C ILE A 12 23.06 -6.48 5.79
N ASN A 13 23.16 -7.67 5.20
CA ASN A 13 22.02 -8.35 4.59
C ASN A 13 21.25 -9.13 5.66
N PHE A 14 19.94 -9.01 5.62
CA PHE A 14 19.02 -9.68 6.52
C PHE A 14 17.99 -10.45 5.72
N ILE A 15 17.56 -11.57 6.27
CA ILE A 15 16.26 -12.15 5.93
C ILE A 15 15.23 -11.38 6.75
N PHE A 16 14.20 -10.83 6.10
CA PHE A 16 13.10 -10.20 6.81
C PHE A 16 11.90 -11.14 6.95
N ILE A 17 11.14 -10.92 8.02
CA ILE A 17 9.79 -11.46 8.21
C ILE A 17 8.89 -10.29 8.61
N LEU A 18 7.89 -9.98 7.79
CA LEU A 18 6.85 -9.00 8.11
C LEU A 18 5.58 -9.73 8.56
N GLU A 19 5.18 -9.47 9.79
CA GLU A 19 3.99 -10.07 10.40
C GLU A 19 3.31 -9.05 11.32
N ASN A 20 2.01 -8.85 11.14
CA ASN A 20 1.19 -7.96 11.99
C ASN A 20 1.76 -6.54 12.17
N GLY A 21 2.35 -5.97 11.11
CA GLY A 21 2.95 -4.63 11.14
C GLY A 21 4.31 -4.56 11.81
N ILE A 22 4.91 -5.70 12.17
CA ILE A 22 6.27 -5.79 12.73
C ILE A 22 7.18 -6.45 11.71
N LEU A 23 8.21 -5.72 11.28
CA LEU A 23 9.29 -6.20 10.45
C LEU A 23 10.41 -6.72 11.35
N LYS A 24 10.70 -8.01 11.24
CA LYS A 24 11.78 -8.71 11.93
C LYS A 24 12.95 -8.83 10.96
N LEU A 25 14.14 -8.37 11.31
CA LEU A 25 15.35 -8.53 10.52
C LEU A 25 16.26 -9.55 11.17
N ILE A 26 16.57 -10.62 10.44
CA ILE A 26 17.32 -11.76 10.92
C ILE A 26 18.63 -11.83 10.15
N SER A 27 19.74 -11.60 10.84
CA SER A 27 21.08 -11.78 10.29
C SER A 27 21.59 -13.20 10.51
N ASP A 28 22.74 -13.48 9.90
CA ASP A 28 23.58 -14.64 10.21
C ASP A 28 23.92 -14.68 11.71
N LYS A 29 24.02 -15.90 12.26
CA LYS A 29 24.26 -16.12 13.69
C LYS A 29 25.53 -15.42 14.18
N GLU A 30 26.58 -15.39 13.37
CA GLU A 30 27.87 -14.78 13.70
C GLU A 30 27.76 -13.27 13.91
N LYS A 31 26.84 -12.60 13.18
CA LYS A 31 26.62 -11.15 13.27
C LYS A 31 25.64 -10.74 14.37
N ARG A 32 24.87 -11.68 14.93
CA ARG A 32 23.81 -11.35 15.91
C ARG A 32 24.37 -10.72 17.18
N GLU A 33 25.48 -11.27 17.68
CA GLU A 33 26.10 -10.76 18.90
C GLU A 33 26.79 -9.41 18.64
N GLU A 34 27.38 -9.22 17.46
CA GLU A 34 27.89 -7.93 17.01
C GLU A 34 26.79 -6.87 16.95
N ILE A 35 25.67 -7.16 16.28
CA ILE A 35 24.51 -6.25 16.19
C ILE A 35 24.00 -5.91 17.59
N ARG A 36 23.81 -6.91 18.43
CA ARG A 36 23.28 -6.73 19.78
C ARG A 36 24.18 -5.84 20.64
N LEU A 37 25.49 -6.09 20.65
CA LEU A 37 26.44 -5.36 21.48
C LEU A 37 26.79 -3.98 20.90
N GLU A 38 27.10 -3.91 19.60
CA GLU A 38 27.61 -2.68 18.99
C GLU A 38 26.48 -1.72 18.60
N TRP A 39 25.23 -2.18 18.40
CA TRP A 39 24.12 -1.29 18.06
C TRP A 39 23.25 -0.98 19.28
N PHE A 40 22.89 -2.00 20.09
CA PHE A 40 21.88 -1.84 21.13
C PHE A 40 22.42 -1.75 22.56
N ALA A 41 23.74 -1.87 22.77
CA ALA A 41 24.37 -1.71 24.07
C ALA A 41 25.21 -0.43 24.14
N LYS A 42 25.40 0.10 25.35
CA LYS A 42 26.36 1.17 25.64
C LYS A 42 27.71 0.55 25.97
N LYS A 43 28.73 0.89 25.18
CA LYS A 43 30.12 0.46 25.44
C LYS A 43 30.68 1.23 26.64
N LEU A 44 31.09 0.51 27.69
CA LEU A 44 31.66 1.08 28.92
C LEU A 44 33.19 0.98 28.96
N GLY A 45 33.77 0.07 28.17
CA GLY A 45 35.20 -0.21 28.12
C GLY A 45 35.48 -1.46 27.28
N LYS A 46 36.73 -1.93 27.25
CA LYS A 46 37.09 -3.16 26.51
C LYS A 46 36.28 -4.36 27.06
N GLY A 47 35.39 -4.91 26.23
CA GLY A 47 34.56 -6.07 26.57
C GLY A 47 33.44 -5.81 27.59
N ALA A 48 33.23 -4.55 28.02
CA ALA A 48 32.21 -4.18 28.99
C ALA A 48 31.07 -3.41 28.32
N TYR A 49 29.86 -3.95 28.40
CA TYR A 49 28.65 -3.41 27.77
C TYR A 49 27.53 -3.27 28.80
N ALA A 50 26.72 -2.22 28.69
CA ALA A 50 25.51 -2.02 29.47
C ALA A 50 24.28 -1.96 28.55
N PHE A 51 23.18 -2.56 28.99
CA PHE A 51 21.90 -2.53 28.28
C PHE A 51 20.83 -1.78 29.09
N PRO A 52 19.93 -1.03 28.44
CA PRO A 52 19.95 -0.67 27.01
C PRO A 52 20.98 0.42 26.71
N GLY A 53 21.46 0.46 25.46
CA GLY A 53 22.20 1.58 24.90
C GLY A 53 21.30 2.76 24.54
N GLU A 54 21.85 3.68 23.73
CA GLU A 54 21.08 4.82 23.21
C GLU A 54 19.96 4.36 22.26
N PRO A 55 18.79 5.02 22.24
CA PRO A 55 17.71 4.68 21.32
C PRO A 55 18.13 4.82 19.86
N ILE A 56 17.91 3.77 19.06
CA ILE A 56 18.12 3.81 17.61
C ILE A 56 16.77 3.99 16.91
N TYR A 57 16.72 4.90 15.94
CA TYR A 57 15.60 5.09 15.03
C TYR A 57 16.04 4.74 13.61
N LEU A 58 15.10 4.43 12.72
CA LEU A 58 15.44 4.28 11.31
C LEU A 58 15.83 5.67 10.76
N PRO A 59 17.04 5.83 10.19
CA PRO A 59 17.47 7.12 9.66
C PRO A 59 16.78 7.44 8.33
N ASP A 60 16.49 6.41 7.54
CA ASP A 60 15.93 6.54 6.20
C ASP A 60 14.41 6.67 6.23
N ASP A 61 13.88 7.32 5.20
CA ASP A 61 12.43 7.49 5.05
C ASP A 61 11.71 6.16 4.75
N TYR A 62 12.41 5.21 4.17
CA TYR A 62 11.88 3.91 3.85
C TYR A 62 13.01 2.90 3.77
N LEU A 63 12.65 1.62 3.89
CA LEU A 63 13.55 0.51 3.69
C LEU A 63 13.11 -0.27 2.45
N ILE A 64 14.04 -0.57 1.54
CA ILE A 64 13.77 -1.36 0.35
C ILE A 64 14.30 -2.77 0.55
N GLY A 65 13.44 -3.76 0.39
CA GLY A 65 13.82 -5.17 0.31
C GLY A 65 13.30 -5.83 -0.98
N PHE A 66 13.54 -7.12 -1.08
CA PHE A 66 13.01 -7.99 -2.12
C PHE A 66 12.10 -9.04 -1.49
N CYS A 67 10.84 -9.11 -1.91
CA CYS A 67 9.83 -10.00 -1.37
C CYS A 67 9.73 -11.28 -2.20
N ASN A 68 9.92 -12.43 -1.54
CA ASN A 68 9.98 -13.74 -2.18
C ASN A 68 8.61 -14.20 -2.68
N GLU A 69 7.54 -13.95 -1.92
CA GLU A 69 6.18 -14.40 -2.25
C GLU A 69 5.66 -13.78 -3.54
N HIS A 70 6.16 -12.59 -3.89
CA HIS A 70 5.68 -11.82 -5.03
C HIS A 70 6.74 -11.58 -6.11
N ASN A 71 8.00 -11.96 -5.86
CA ASN A 71 9.13 -11.71 -6.75
C ASN A 71 9.22 -10.22 -7.17
N LYS A 72 9.12 -9.32 -6.18
CA LYS A 72 9.04 -7.86 -6.36
C LYS A 72 9.84 -7.15 -5.28
N ASN A 73 10.24 -5.91 -5.58
CA ASN A 73 10.74 -5.01 -4.55
C ASN A 73 9.60 -4.66 -3.58
N ILE A 74 9.91 -4.61 -2.30
CA ILE A 74 9.01 -4.20 -1.24
C ILE A 74 9.57 -2.94 -0.57
N PHE A 75 8.74 -1.91 -0.46
CA PHE A 75 9.07 -0.64 0.16
C PHE A 75 8.36 -0.57 1.50
N PHE A 76 9.13 -0.60 2.59
CA PHE A 76 8.60 -0.50 3.94
C PHE A 76 8.62 0.96 4.40
N ILE A 77 7.48 1.44 4.88
CA ILE A 77 7.32 2.79 5.42
C ILE A 77 7.25 2.65 6.95
N PRO A 78 8.34 2.95 7.68
CA PRO A 78 8.43 2.73 9.11
C PRO A 78 7.57 3.72 9.91
N ASP A 79 7.26 3.34 11.14
CA ASP A 79 6.84 4.29 12.16
C ASP A 79 8.07 5.05 12.67
N LYS A 80 8.31 6.26 12.13
CA LYS A 80 9.46 7.12 12.52
C LYS A 80 9.48 7.46 14.02
N THR A 81 8.34 7.38 14.70
CA THR A 81 8.27 7.66 16.14
C THR A 81 8.70 6.46 16.98
N SER A 82 8.75 5.27 16.37
CA SER A 82 9.12 4.03 17.04
C SER A 82 10.64 3.84 17.04
N ARG A 83 11.19 3.55 18.21
CA ARG A 83 12.58 3.07 18.32
C ARG A 83 12.68 1.64 17.81
N LEU A 84 13.80 1.31 17.20
CA LEU A 84 14.16 -0.07 16.95
C LEU A 84 14.34 -0.81 18.28
N SER A 85 13.90 -2.05 18.33
CA SER A 85 14.22 -2.96 19.43
C SER A 85 14.95 -4.18 18.90
N GLU A 86 15.58 -4.92 19.81
CA GLU A 86 16.26 -6.17 19.48
C GLU A 86 15.74 -7.30 20.37
N ASN A 87 15.80 -8.52 19.85
CA ASN A 87 15.61 -9.75 20.62
C ASN A 87 16.63 -10.80 20.17
N ASN A 88 17.67 -11.02 20.96
CA ASN A 88 18.78 -11.92 20.68
C ASN A 88 19.43 -11.65 19.30
N GLY A 89 19.64 -10.36 18.99
CA GLY A 89 20.23 -9.91 17.73
C GLY A 89 19.26 -9.88 16.54
N ILE A 90 17.99 -10.22 16.74
CA ILE A 90 16.92 -9.99 15.74
C ILE A 90 16.39 -8.57 15.93
N ILE A 91 16.47 -7.75 14.89
CA ILE A 91 15.98 -6.37 14.94
C ILE A 91 14.47 -6.37 14.69
N LEU A 92 13.75 -5.60 15.48
CA LEU A 92 12.30 -5.42 15.37
C LEU A 92 12.01 -3.96 15.03
N MET A 93 11.20 -3.76 14.00
CA MET A 93 10.79 -2.45 13.52
C MET A 93 9.29 -2.43 13.28
N LYS A 94 8.63 -1.35 13.72
CA LYS A 94 7.22 -1.15 13.44
C LYS A 94 7.06 -0.48 12.08
N ILE A 95 6.22 -1.06 11.23
CA ILE A 95 5.93 -0.59 9.88
C ILE A 95 4.51 -0.04 9.84
N ASN A 96 4.35 1.19 9.36
CA ASN A 96 3.04 1.81 9.17
C ASN A 96 2.34 1.25 7.94
N SER A 97 3.08 1.11 6.84
CA SER A 97 2.57 0.62 5.56
C SER A 97 3.71 0.07 4.71
N TYR A 98 3.37 -0.69 3.67
CA TYR A 98 4.32 -1.12 2.65
C TYR A 98 3.63 -1.22 1.29
N PHE A 99 4.40 -1.20 0.22
CA PHE A 99 3.91 -1.50 -1.12
C PHE A 99 4.91 -2.31 -1.94
N LEU A 100 4.42 -2.99 -2.97
CA LEU A 100 5.21 -3.83 -3.87
C LEU A 100 5.40 -3.13 -5.21
N SER A 101 6.58 -3.25 -5.80
CA SER A 101 6.91 -2.65 -7.10
C SER A 101 7.87 -3.55 -7.90
N TYR A 102 7.79 -3.47 -9.22
CA TYR A 102 8.80 -4.04 -10.11
C TYR A 102 10.03 -3.13 -10.23
N SER A 103 9.85 -1.81 -10.13
CA SER A 103 10.95 -0.85 -10.14
C SER A 103 11.58 -0.75 -8.76
N SER A 104 12.90 -0.58 -8.70
CA SER A 104 13.65 -0.23 -7.48
C SER A 104 13.55 1.26 -7.13
N THR A 105 13.07 2.09 -8.06
CA THR A 105 12.83 3.53 -7.91
C THR A 105 11.46 3.91 -8.50
N PRO A 106 10.36 3.41 -7.89
CA PRO A 106 9.02 3.66 -8.42
C PRO A 106 8.60 5.10 -8.20
N LYS A 107 8.48 5.84 -9.28
CA LYS A 107 7.83 7.15 -9.26
C LYS A 107 6.32 7.01 -9.35
N ILE A 108 5.61 7.67 -8.45
CA ILE A 108 4.15 7.55 -8.31
C ILE A 108 3.52 8.90 -8.61
N SER A 109 2.48 8.91 -9.42
CA SER A 109 1.71 10.13 -9.74
C SER A 109 0.20 9.92 -9.60
N ARG A 110 -0.23 8.68 -9.33
CA ARG A 110 -1.64 8.32 -9.16
C ARG A 110 -1.81 7.24 -8.11
N MET A 111 -2.80 7.42 -7.25
CA MET A 111 -3.28 6.42 -6.30
C MET A 111 -4.74 6.11 -6.59
N GLU A 112 -5.08 4.83 -6.68
CA GLU A 112 -6.46 4.38 -6.86
C GLU A 112 -6.86 3.47 -5.70
N ILE A 113 -7.89 3.87 -4.97
CA ILE A 113 -8.42 3.12 -3.83
C ILE A 113 -9.76 2.55 -4.23
N ASN A 114 -9.91 1.23 -4.08
CA ASN A 114 -11.16 0.53 -4.31
C ASN A 114 -11.64 -0.10 -3.00
N SER A 115 -12.93 0.01 -2.72
CA SER A 115 -13.57 -0.66 -1.61
C SER A 115 -15.07 -0.78 -1.83
N LYS A 116 -15.70 -1.72 -1.11
CA LYS A 116 -17.16 -1.88 -1.16
C LYS A 116 -17.90 -0.62 -0.69
N GLU A 117 -17.33 0.11 0.25
CA GLU A 117 -17.85 1.39 0.72
C GLU A 117 -17.87 2.44 -0.40
N ILE A 118 -16.84 2.46 -1.26
CA ILE A 118 -16.80 3.34 -2.42
C ILE A 118 -17.89 2.94 -3.44
N ASP A 119 -18.19 1.65 -3.60
CA ASP A 119 -19.31 1.19 -4.45
C ASP A 119 -20.67 1.70 -3.97
N TYR A 120 -20.83 2.03 -2.68
CA TYR A 120 -22.05 2.66 -2.16
C TYR A 120 -22.04 4.18 -2.29
N ILE A 121 -20.88 4.82 -2.13
CA ILE A 121 -20.73 6.28 -2.30
C ILE A 121 -20.93 6.67 -3.77
N HIS A 122 -20.33 5.89 -4.68
CA HIS A 122 -20.42 6.08 -6.13
C HIS A 122 -20.92 4.79 -6.75
N SER A 123 -22.23 4.67 -6.98
CA SER A 123 -22.83 3.38 -7.34
C SER A 123 -22.37 2.85 -8.70
N ILE A 124 -21.88 1.60 -8.71
CA ILE A 124 -21.55 0.88 -9.95
C ILE A 124 -22.76 0.68 -10.87
N ASN A 125 -23.98 0.71 -10.34
CA ASN A 125 -25.20 0.53 -11.13
C ASN A 125 -25.40 1.65 -12.16
N ASN A 126 -24.78 2.81 -11.93
CA ASN A 126 -24.82 3.93 -12.88
C ASN A 126 -23.85 3.73 -14.05
N SER A 127 -23.05 2.66 -14.09
CA SER A 127 -22.04 2.44 -15.12
C SER A 127 -22.45 1.55 -16.28
N PHE A 128 -23.65 0.98 -16.23
CA PHE A 128 -24.14 0.12 -17.30
C PHE A 128 -25.65 0.27 -17.47
N GLU A 129 -26.14 -0.23 -18.58
CA GLU A 129 -27.56 -0.35 -18.90
C GLU A 129 -27.82 -1.72 -19.51
N PHE A 130 -29.01 -2.25 -19.23
CA PHE A 130 -29.53 -3.43 -19.89
C PHE A 130 -30.41 -3.00 -21.06
N SER A 131 -30.27 -3.67 -22.20
CA SER A 131 -31.26 -3.54 -23.26
C SER A 131 -32.46 -4.41 -22.93
N ASN A 132 -33.65 -3.82 -22.81
CA ASN A 132 -34.88 -4.58 -22.62
C ASN A 132 -35.48 -4.88 -24.01
N ASN A 133 -35.05 -5.98 -24.62
CA ASN A 133 -35.69 -6.51 -25.81
C ASN A 133 -36.42 -7.80 -25.42
N VAL A 134 -37.76 -7.70 -25.37
CA VAL A 134 -38.64 -8.78 -24.90
C VAL A 134 -38.43 -10.06 -25.71
N ASP A 135 -38.20 -9.97 -27.02
CA ASP A 135 -37.97 -11.15 -27.87
C ASP A 135 -36.63 -11.85 -27.58
N GLU A 136 -35.61 -11.07 -27.22
CA GLU A 136 -34.29 -11.58 -26.84
C GLU A 136 -34.33 -12.21 -25.44
N GLU A 137 -35.01 -11.57 -24.49
CA GLU A 137 -35.19 -12.10 -23.13
C GLU A 137 -35.89 -13.46 -23.13
N HIS A 138 -36.94 -13.65 -23.95
CA HIS A 138 -37.61 -14.95 -24.10
C HIS A 138 -36.69 -16.04 -24.70
N ARG A 139 -35.65 -15.64 -25.43
CA ARG A 139 -34.59 -16.54 -25.93
C ARG A 139 -33.43 -16.72 -24.95
N GLY A 140 -33.51 -16.08 -23.77
CA GLY A 140 -32.46 -16.09 -22.76
C GLY A 140 -31.25 -15.20 -23.09
N ILE A 141 -31.40 -14.25 -24.01
CA ILE A 141 -30.35 -13.30 -24.40
C ILE A 141 -30.46 -12.05 -23.52
N VAL A 142 -29.34 -11.67 -22.90
CA VAL A 142 -29.21 -10.43 -22.11
C VAL A 142 -28.06 -9.61 -22.67
N ASN A 143 -28.33 -8.38 -23.13
CA ASN A 143 -27.27 -7.46 -23.52
C ASN A 143 -27.02 -6.42 -22.42
N LEU A 144 -25.78 -6.38 -21.97
CA LEU A 144 -25.26 -5.37 -21.07
C LEU A 144 -24.36 -4.42 -21.86
N LYS A 145 -24.63 -3.12 -21.76
CA LYS A 145 -23.78 -2.09 -22.33
C LYS A 145 -23.21 -1.22 -21.22
N THR A 146 -21.89 -1.14 -21.14
CA THR A 146 -21.25 -0.20 -20.21
C THR A 146 -21.28 1.21 -20.78
N ARG A 147 -21.43 2.20 -19.88
CA ARG A 147 -21.25 3.61 -20.18
C ARG A 147 -19.76 3.93 -20.28
N ASP A 148 -19.42 5.05 -20.91
CA ASP A 148 -18.04 5.52 -21.06
C ASP A 148 -17.46 6.07 -19.72
N PHE A 149 -16.18 6.42 -19.74
CA PHE A 149 -15.48 6.91 -18.55
C PHE A 149 -15.96 8.30 -18.11
N ASP A 150 -16.22 9.20 -19.06
CA ASP A 150 -16.55 10.60 -18.76
C ASP A 150 -17.95 10.68 -18.10
N SER A 151 -18.89 9.88 -18.57
CA SER A 151 -20.24 9.80 -17.98
C SER A 151 -20.28 9.11 -16.61
N THR A 152 -19.22 8.39 -16.23
CA THR A 152 -19.16 7.63 -14.96
C THR A 152 -18.10 8.14 -13.98
N THR A 153 -17.46 9.26 -14.31
CA THR A 153 -16.43 9.89 -13.47
C THR A 153 -16.90 11.25 -12.98
N THR A 154 -16.77 11.51 -11.68
CA THR A 154 -17.13 12.80 -11.11
C THR A 154 -16.16 13.89 -11.54
N LYS A 155 -16.61 15.15 -11.50
CA LYS A 155 -15.70 16.29 -11.66
C LYS A 155 -14.56 16.21 -10.64
N LYS A 156 -13.35 16.53 -11.09
CA LYS A 156 -12.17 16.57 -10.23
C LYS A 156 -12.28 17.70 -9.22
N GLN A 157 -11.83 17.45 -8.00
CA GLN A 157 -11.67 18.44 -6.94
C GLN A 157 -10.20 18.51 -6.53
N SER A 158 -9.67 19.71 -6.33
CA SER A 158 -8.28 19.92 -5.88
C SER A 158 -8.24 20.23 -4.39
N PHE A 159 -7.24 19.72 -3.70
CA PHE A 159 -6.90 20.06 -2.32
C PHE A 159 -5.39 19.91 -2.11
N HIS A 160 -4.87 20.38 -0.97
CA HIS A 160 -3.44 20.33 -0.67
C HIS A 160 -3.16 19.34 0.46
N VAL A 161 -2.12 18.53 0.29
CA VAL A 161 -1.56 17.65 1.33
C VAL A 161 -0.06 17.84 1.36
N ASP A 162 0.48 18.23 2.51
CA ASP A 162 1.92 18.46 2.71
C ASP A 162 2.54 19.41 1.67
N GLY A 163 1.79 20.46 1.32
CA GLY A 163 2.20 21.47 0.33
C GLY A 163 2.06 21.04 -1.13
N LYS A 164 1.66 19.79 -1.40
CA LYS A 164 1.44 19.27 -2.76
C LYS A 164 -0.03 19.36 -3.15
N GLU A 165 -0.32 19.79 -4.38
CA GLU A 165 -1.68 19.76 -4.92
C GLU A 165 -2.06 18.32 -5.29
N VAL A 166 -3.26 17.91 -4.87
CA VAL A 166 -3.85 16.61 -5.15
C VAL A 166 -5.23 16.80 -5.77
N GLN A 167 -5.46 16.17 -6.92
CA GLN A 167 -6.75 16.11 -7.58
C GLN A 167 -7.44 14.78 -7.26
N VAL A 168 -8.68 14.83 -6.77
CA VAL A 168 -9.49 13.64 -6.49
C VAL A 168 -10.75 13.59 -7.34
N SER A 169 -11.14 12.38 -7.74
CA SER A 169 -12.42 12.09 -8.38
C SER A 169 -12.88 10.68 -8.01
N PHE A 170 -14.19 10.42 -8.08
CA PHE A 170 -14.71 9.07 -8.10
C PHE A 170 -14.91 8.62 -9.55
N GLY A 171 -14.45 7.43 -9.87
CA GLY A 171 -14.61 6.82 -11.19
C GLY A 171 -14.99 5.35 -11.09
N ILE A 172 -15.24 4.72 -12.22
CA ILE A 172 -15.59 3.30 -12.29
C ILE A 172 -14.57 2.56 -13.14
N SER A 173 -13.92 1.58 -12.52
CA SER A 173 -12.96 0.68 -13.13
C SER A 173 -13.69 -0.53 -13.72
N ARG A 174 -13.37 -0.86 -14.97
CA ARG A 174 -13.95 -1.95 -15.76
C ARG A 174 -12.88 -2.99 -16.01
N ILE A 175 -13.05 -4.18 -15.48
CA ILE A 175 -12.10 -5.27 -15.62
C ILE A 175 -12.78 -6.38 -16.41
N VAL A 176 -12.29 -6.65 -17.62
CA VAL A 176 -12.75 -7.76 -18.46
C VAL A 176 -11.82 -8.95 -18.25
N ASN A 177 -12.38 -10.10 -17.88
CA ASN A 177 -11.63 -11.33 -17.66
C ASN A 177 -12.10 -12.40 -18.66
N PHE A 178 -11.17 -13.23 -19.11
CA PHE A 178 -11.47 -14.39 -19.97
C PHE A 178 -11.14 -15.72 -19.25
N SER A 179 -10.76 -15.66 -17.98
CA SER A 179 -10.49 -16.83 -17.15
C SER A 179 -11.79 -17.45 -16.65
N ILE A 180 -11.83 -18.79 -16.57
CA ILE A 180 -13.02 -19.56 -16.21
C ILE A 180 -13.46 -19.28 -14.76
N ASP A 181 -12.51 -19.02 -13.85
CA ASP A 181 -12.76 -18.90 -12.41
C ASP A 181 -13.17 -17.49 -11.96
N THR A 182 -13.25 -16.53 -12.88
CA THR A 182 -13.55 -15.14 -12.57
C THR A 182 -14.72 -14.63 -13.40
N PRO A 183 -15.59 -13.75 -12.83
CA PRO A 183 -16.63 -13.13 -13.63
C PRO A 183 -16.05 -12.41 -14.85
N PRO A 184 -16.68 -12.56 -16.03
CA PRO A 184 -16.15 -12.04 -17.29
C PRO A 184 -16.08 -10.51 -17.31
N LEU A 185 -16.93 -9.85 -16.52
CA LEU A 185 -16.90 -8.41 -16.30
C LEU A 185 -17.01 -8.13 -14.80
N VAL A 186 -16.07 -7.35 -14.29
CA VAL A 186 -16.07 -6.83 -12.91
C VAL A 186 -16.03 -5.31 -12.96
N LEU A 187 -17.01 -4.69 -12.31
CA LEU A 187 -17.13 -3.25 -12.17
C LEU A 187 -16.82 -2.89 -10.72
N LYS A 188 -15.97 -1.88 -10.53
CA LYS A 188 -15.60 -1.37 -9.19
C LYS A 188 -15.56 0.13 -9.20
N SER A 189 -16.14 0.74 -8.19
CA SER A 189 -15.96 2.17 -7.99
C SER A 189 -14.66 2.43 -7.26
N ALA A 190 -13.98 3.48 -7.71
CA ALA A 190 -12.66 3.84 -7.24
C ALA A 190 -12.60 5.31 -6.87
N MET A 191 -11.92 5.60 -5.76
CA MET A 191 -11.45 6.94 -5.43
C MET A 191 -10.06 7.11 -6.05
N ILE A 192 -9.94 8.06 -6.97
CA ILE A 192 -8.76 8.26 -7.80
C ILE A 192 -8.11 9.57 -7.43
N PHE A 193 -6.86 9.50 -6.97
CA PHE A 193 -6.00 10.65 -6.70
C PHE A 193 -4.96 10.79 -7.80
N ASN A 194 -4.80 12.01 -8.31
CA ASN A 194 -3.72 12.39 -9.22
C ASN A 194 -2.91 13.52 -8.59
N PHE A 195 -1.60 13.44 -8.69
CA PHE A 195 -0.66 14.41 -8.13
C PHE A 195 0.62 14.43 -8.98
N GLU A 196 1.48 15.41 -8.73
CA GLU A 196 2.80 15.47 -9.36
C GLU A 196 3.61 14.21 -9.04
N GLU A 197 4.36 13.70 -10.02
CA GLU A 197 5.17 12.51 -9.87
C GLU A 197 6.16 12.64 -8.70
N THR A 198 6.16 11.66 -7.79
CA THR A 198 6.93 11.74 -6.54
C THR A 198 7.48 10.39 -6.09
N GLU A 199 8.60 10.44 -5.38
CA GLU A 199 9.24 9.32 -4.66
C GLU A 199 9.05 9.46 -3.13
N ASP A 200 8.28 10.46 -2.69
CA ASP A 200 7.94 10.67 -1.29
C ASP A 200 6.83 9.71 -0.86
N TYR A 201 7.23 8.51 -0.45
CA TYR A 201 6.30 7.47 -0.06
C TYR A 201 5.57 7.75 1.26
N PHE A 202 6.07 8.66 2.11
CA PHE A 202 5.34 9.11 3.30
C PHE A 202 4.12 9.93 2.92
N PHE A 203 4.27 10.84 1.97
CA PHE A 203 3.14 11.56 1.40
C PHE A 203 2.08 10.59 0.84
N ILE A 204 2.51 9.53 0.14
CA ILE A 204 1.61 8.48 -0.38
C ILE A 204 0.87 7.78 0.78
N SER A 205 1.59 7.27 1.79
CA SER A 205 0.98 6.61 2.95
C SER A 205 0.01 7.52 3.71
N ARG A 206 0.35 8.80 3.85
CA ARG A 206 -0.51 9.79 4.49
C ARG A 206 -1.77 10.05 3.67
N LEU A 207 -1.65 10.15 2.34
CA LEU A 207 -2.79 10.36 1.45
C LEU A 207 -3.76 9.17 1.52
N GLU A 208 -3.25 7.94 1.58
CA GLU A 208 -4.07 6.74 1.81
C GLU A 208 -4.84 6.82 3.13
N ARG A 209 -4.18 7.25 4.22
CA ARG A 209 -4.82 7.42 5.53
C ARG A 209 -5.94 8.48 5.48
N ILE A 210 -5.68 9.63 4.86
CA ILE A 210 -6.68 10.69 4.70
C ILE A 210 -7.88 10.17 3.90
N ALA A 211 -7.65 9.45 2.81
CA ALA A 211 -8.71 8.86 2.01
C ALA A 211 -9.54 7.85 2.83
N LYS A 212 -8.89 7.01 3.63
CA LYS A 212 -9.57 6.08 4.55
C LYS A 212 -10.47 6.82 5.54
N GLU A 213 -9.94 7.84 6.21
CA GLU A 213 -10.70 8.65 7.18
C GLU A 213 -11.90 9.36 6.52
N PHE A 214 -11.72 9.84 5.29
CA PHE A 214 -12.79 10.46 4.52
C PHE A 214 -13.90 9.45 4.16
N ILE A 215 -13.55 8.24 3.72
CA ILE A 215 -14.54 7.18 3.44
C ILE A 215 -15.26 6.76 4.73
N GLN A 216 -14.53 6.62 5.85
CA GLN A 216 -15.12 6.33 7.16
C GLN A 216 -16.16 7.38 7.57
N PHE A 217 -15.85 8.65 7.32
CA PHE A 217 -16.75 9.77 7.55
C PHE A 217 -18.01 9.67 6.69
N LEU A 218 -17.87 9.49 5.37
CA LEU A 218 -19.00 9.38 4.45
C LEU A 218 -19.92 8.19 4.76
N CYS A 219 -19.35 7.08 5.23
CA CYS A 219 -20.11 5.87 5.55
C CYS A 219 -20.60 5.79 7.00
N PHE A 220 -20.27 6.77 7.85
CA PHE A 220 -20.54 6.76 9.29
C PHE A 220 -20.07 5.47 9.99
N ARG A 221 -18.92 4.92 9.57
CA ARG A 221 -18.38 3.65 10.07
C ARG A 221 -16.88 3.74 10.30
N LYS A 222 -16.43 3.34 11.49
CA LYS A 222 -14.99 3.23 11.80
C LYS A 222 -14.34 2.02 11.11
N ASN A 223 -15.04 0.91 11.04
CA ASN A 223 -14.49 -0.34 10.50
C ASN A 223 -14.86 -0.47 9.02
N ILE A 224 -14.05 0.16 8.16
CA ILE A 224 -14.13 -0.02 6.70
C ILE A 224 -12.98 -0.89 6.23
N LYS A 225 -13.21 -1.68 5.18
CA LYS A 225 -12.17 -2.52 4.57
C LYS A 225 -11.79 -1.95 3.22
N ILE A 226 -10.60 -1.35 3.13
CA ILE A 226 -10.00 -1.04 1.83
C ILE A 226 -9.60 -2.37 1.18
N ASN A 227 -10.12 -2.63 -0.02
CA ASN A 227 -9.86 -3.89 -0.72
C ASN A 227 -8.50 -3.86 -1.41
N THR A 228 -8.24 -2.79 -2.17
CA THR A 228 -7.01 -2.65 -2.95
C THR A 228 -6.64 -1.18 -3.05
N VAL A 229 -5.35 -0.90 -2.87
CA VAL A 229 -4.73 0.39 -3.21
C VAL A 229 -3.75 0.13 -4.35
N SER A 230 -3.91 0.82 -5.46
CA SER A 230 -3.03 0.72 -6.62
C SER A 230 -2.25 2.02 -6.79
N LEU A 231 -0.93 1.89 -6.86
CA LEU A 231 -0.02 3.00 -7.10
C LEU A 231 0.45 2.93 -8.55
N LEU A 232 0.27 4.03 -9.28
CA LEU A 232 0.47 4.09 -10.72
C LEU A 232 1.37 5.27 -11.08
N GLN A 233 2.19 5.05 -12.09
CA GLN A 233 2.89 6.10 -12.82
C GLN A 233 2.03 6.51 -14.03
N LYS A 234 1.92 7.81 -14.30
CA LYS A 234 1.23 8.30 -15.49
C LYS A 234 2.00 7.82 -16.72
N LYS A 235 1.38 6.96 -17.52
CA LYS A 235 1.88 6.68 -18.87
C LYS A 235 1.52 7.87 -19.75
N TYR A 236 2.54 8.50 -20.33
CA TYR A 236 2.37 9.49 -21.40
C TYR A 236 1.74 8.84 -22.63
#